data_AF-A0A3E5DS57-F1
#
_entry.id   AF-A0A3E5DS57-F1
#
_cell.length_a   1.000
_cell.length_b   1.000
_cell.length_c   1.000
_cell.angle_alpha   90.00
_cell.angle_beta   90.00
_cell.angle_gamma   90.00
#
_symmetry.space_group_name_H-M   'P 1'
#
loop_
_entity.id
_entity.type
_entity.pdbx_description
1 polymer ?
#
loop_
_entity_poly.entity_id
_entity_poly.type
_entity_poly.pdbx_seq_one_letter_code
_entity_poly.pdbx_strand_id
1 'polypeptide(L)'
;MCVVSRGKEEGGSTGVQLCSPLPERDINKVISEPVGLIKSDAMLYCYEDWNPEQPVDARGMSDGTLRFIAIVVALLAVAPHSLLLIEEVDNGLHPSRSKELVDMLKDLSRQRQVDVFCTTHNPVLLDELGNKMIPFVSYVTRDENGDSHVNLLEEKEDLTKLMASGTIGRMMVNDKI
;
A
#
# COMPACT_ATOMS: atom_id res chain seq x y z
N MET A 1 -17.98 2.04 4.08
CA MET A 1 -17.91 3.43 4.56
C MET A 1 -16.82 3.47 5.63
N CYS A 2 -15.58 3.79 5.24
CA CYS A 2 -14.49 3.90 6.20
C CYS A 2 -14.67 5.22 6.96
N VAL A 3 -15.08 5.14 8.23
CA VAL A 3 -15.27 6.30 9.09
C VAL A 3 -13.95 6.56 9.81
N VAL A 4 -13.13 7.47 9.29
CA VAL A 4 -12.13 8.15 10.11
C VAL A 4 -12.90 9.18 10.93
N SER A 5 -13.49 8.76 12.04
CA SER A 5 -14.10 9.72 12.95
C SER A 5 -12.97 10.51 13.60
N ARG A 6 -12.91 11.83 13.37
CA ARG A 6 -12.32 12.73 14.36
C ARG A 6 -13.32 12.76 15.51
N GLY A 7 -13.17 11.85 16.46
CA GLY A 7 -13.90 11.93 17.73
C GLY A 7 -13.53 13.23 18.41
N LYS A 8 -14.41 14.22 18.36
CA LYS A 8 -14.47 15.28 19.36
C LYS A 8 -15.57 14.89 20.32
N GLU A 9 -15.22 14.43 21.52
CA GLU A 9 -16.00 14.69 22.73
C GLU A 9 -15.15 14.43 23.99
N GLU A 10 -15.22 15.43 24.88
CA GLU A 10 -14.84 15.52 26.30
C GLU A 10 -13.83 14.50 26.85
N GLY A 11 -12.55 14.90 26.94
CA GLY A 11 -11.55 14.16 27.72
C GLY A 11 -10.41 13.48 26.93
N GLY A 12 -9.84 14.15 25.93
CA GLY A 12 -8.39 14.03 25.67
C GLY A 12 -7.81 12.75 25.05
N SER A 13 -8.57 11.94 24.30
CA SER A 13 -7.98 10.91 23.41
C SER A 13 -8.41 11.12 21.95
N THR A 14 -7.46 11.45 21.09
CA THR A 14 -7.67 11.53 19.64
C THR A 14 -7.30 10.18 19.04
N GLY A 15 -8.23 9.22 19.04
CA GLY A 15 -8.01 7.90 18.46
C GLY A 15 -8.35 7.89 16.96
N VAL A 16 -7.46 7.38 16.12
CA VAL A 16 -7.80 7.00 14.74
C VAL A 16 -8.39 5.60 14.78
N GLN A 17 -9.66 5.48 14.42
CA GLN A 17 -10.33 4.18 14.27
C GLN A 17 -10.38 3.83 12.79
N LEU A 18 -9.76 2.71 12.43
CA LEU A 18 -9.78 2.18 11.07
C LEU A 18 -10.72 0.96 11.06
N CYS A 19 -11.87 1.10 10.41
CA CYS A 19 -12.86 0.02 10.29
C CYS A 19 -12.98 -0.45 8.84
N SER A 20 -12.61 -1.72 8.67
CA SER A 20 -13.00 -2.79 7.71
C SER A 20 -13.55 -2.46 6.31
N PRO A 21 -13.23 -3.29 5.28
CA PRO A 21 -12.30 -4.43 5.32
C PRO A 21 -10.85 -3.98 5.16
N LEU A 22 -10.00 -4.44 6.09
CA LEU A 22 -8.57 -4.52 5.84
C LEU A 22 -8.31 -5.80 5.05
N PRO A 23 -7.39 -5.82 4.09
CA PRO A 23 -7.15 -6.99 3.27
C PRO A 23 -6.40 -8.11 4.01
N GLU A 24 -5.79 -7.79 5.15
CA GLU A 24 -5.40 -8.79 6.14
C GLU A 24 -6.69 -9.35 6.77
N ARG A 25 -7.18 -10.46 6.21
CA ARG A 25 -8.52 -11.03 6.45
C ARG A 25 -8.89 -11.23 7.91
N ASP A 26 -7.90 -11.38 8.78
CA ASP A 26 -8.12 -11.64 10.20
C ASP A 26 -8.31 -10.35 11.00
N ILE A 27 -7.91 -9.17 10.49
CA ILE A 27 -7.97 -7.90 11.22
C ILE A 27 -9.29 -7.17 10.95
N ASN A 28 -10.11 -7.01 11.99
CA ASN A 28 -11.41 -6.35 11.90
C ASN A 28 -11.39 -4.88 12.36
N LYS A 29 -10.44 -4.51 13.24
CA LYS A 29 -10.38 -3.19 13.86
C LYS A 29 -8.96 -2.82 14.24
N VAL A 30 -8.58 -1.58 13.94
CA VAL A 30 -7.31 -1.00 14.38
C VAL A 30 -7.59 0.27 15.17
N ILE A 31 -6.96 0.40 16.33
CA ILE A 31 -7.04 1.58 17.21
C ILE A 31 -5.64 2.05 17.60
N SER A 32 -5.56 3.30 18.06
CA SER A 32 -4.35 3.88 18.65
C SER A 32 -4.69 4.47 20.01
N GLU A 33 -3.85 4.20 21.01
CA GLU A 33 -4.00 4.72 22.37
C GLU A 33 -2.73 5.48 22.79
N PRO A 34 -2.83 6.68 23.37
CA PRO A 34 -1.66 7.41 23.86
C PRO A 34 -0.93 6.65 24.98
N VAL A 35 0.39 6.62 24.93
CA VAL A 35 1.25 5.93 25.91
C VAL A 35 2.30 6.85 26.55
N GLY A 36 2.80 6.44 27.71
CA GLY A 36 3.78 7.20 28.49
C GLY A 36 3.17 8.33 29.33
N LEU A 37 3.99 8.93 30.21
CA LEU A 37 3.55 9.96 31.16
C LEU A 37 3.06 11.23 30.48
N ILE A 38 3.71 11.60 29.37
CA ILE A 38 3.43 12.83 28.61
C ILE A 38 2.36 12.59 27.53
N LYS A 39 2.03 11.32 27.23
CA LYS A 39 1.09 10.93 26.17
C LYS A 39 1.44 11.53 24.79
N SER A 40 2.73 11.71 24.51
CA SER A 40 3.24 12.20 23.21
C SER A 40 3.27 11.10 22.15
N ASP A 41 3.42 9.85 22.56
CA ASP A 41 3.46 8.69 21.69
C ASP A 41 2.13 7.94 21.75
N ALA A 42 1.86 7.10 20.75
CA ALA A 42 0.70 6.23 20.73
C ALA A 42 1.12 4.78 20.43
N MET A 43 0.47 3.83 21.09
CA MET A 43 0.56 2.41 20.77
C MET A 43 -0.60 2.02 19.85
N LEU A 44 -0.27 1.32 18.78
CA LEU A 44 -1.23 0.76 17.84
C LEU A 44 -1.66 -0.63 18.33
N TYR A 45 -2.96 -0.91 18.24
CA TYR A 45 -3.57 -2.18 18.59
C TYR A 45 -4.46 -2.67 17.45
N CYS A 46 -4.31 -3.94 17.08
CA CYS A 46 -5.17 -4.65 16.12
C CYS A 46 -6.02 -5.69 16.84
N TYR A 47 -7.29 -5.75 16.49
CA TYR A 47 -8.20 -6.81 16.91
C TYR A 47 -8.40 -7.76 15.75
N GLU A 48 -8.27 -9.05 16.05
CA GLU A 48 -8.43 -10.11 15.09
C GLU A 48 -9.72 -10.89 15.34
N ASP A 49 -10.34 -11.42 14.28
CA ASP A 49 -11.62 -12.12 14.34
C ASP A 49 -11.57 -13.36 15.25
N TRP A 50 -10.43 -14.05 15.29
CA TRP A 50 -10.24 -15.24 16.10
C TRP A 50 -9.92 -14.94 17.57
N ASN A 51 -9.55 -13.70 17.90
CA ASN A 51 -9.25 -13.26 19.27
C ASN A 51 -9.74 -11.83 19.55
N PRO A 52 -11.06 -11.60 19.56
CA PRO A 52 -11.64 -10.27 19.65
C PRO A 52 -11.46 -9.61 21.03
N GLU A 53 -11.11 -10.38 22.07
CA GLU A 53 -10.96 -9.87 23.43
C GLU A 53 -9.55 -9.36 23.74
N GLN A 54 -8.53 -9.88 23.05
CA GLN A 54 -7.13 -9.55 23.31
C GLN A 54 -6.47 -9.00 22.05
N PRO A 55 -6.32 -7.66 21.94
CA PRO A 55 -5.67 -7.09 20.79
C PRO A 55 -4.17 -7.39 20.79
N VAL A 56 -3.62 -7.49 19.58
CA VAL A 56 -2.17 -7.56 19.35
C VAL A 56 -1.66 -6.13 19.25
N ASP A 57 -0.64 -5.78 20.05
CA ASP A 57 0.03 -4.49 19.91
C ASP A 57 1.03 -4.50 18.74
N ALA A 58 1.46 -3.31 18.30
CA ALA A 58 2.33 -3.15 17.13
C ALA A 58 3.57 -4.06 17.14
N ARG A 59 4.11 -4.39 18.31
CA ARG A 59 5.33 -5.20 18.46
C ARG A 59 5.07 -6.69 18.22
N GLY A 60 3.83 -7.13 18.34
CA GLY A 60 3.40 -8.49 18.03
C GLY A 60 2.90 -8.68 16.60
N MET A 61 2.84 -7.61 15.79
CA MET A 61 2.38 -7.66 14.40
C MET A 61 3.53 -8.04 13.46
N SER A 62 3.19 -8.62 12.31
CA SER A 62 4.16 -8.83 11.24
C SER A 62 4.55 -7.51 10.56
N ASP A 63 5.75 -7.45 9.98
CA ASP A 63 6.20 -6.27 9.21
C ASP A 63 5.24 -5.93 8.07
N GLY A 64 4.71 -6.96 7.38
CA GLY A 64 3.71 -6.81 6.33
C GLY A 64 2.42 -6.14 6.83
N THR A 65 1.93 -6.58 7.99
CA THR A 65 0.74 -6.00 8.63
C THR A 65 0.98 -4.54 9.01
N LEU A 66 2.11 -4.22 9.64
CA LEU A 66 2.47 -2.85 10.01
C LEU A 66 2.58 -1.95 8.79
N ARG A 67 3.20 -2.44 7.70
CA ARG A 67 3.33 -1.68 6.46
C ARG A 67 1.98 -1.44 5.81
N PHE A 68 1.12 -2.45 5.79
CA PHE A 68 -0.23 -2.32 5.27
C PHE A 68 -1.00 -1.21 6.02
N ILE A 69 -0.97 -1.23 7.35
CA ILE A 69 -1.62 -0.21 8.18
C ILE A 69 -0.99 1.16 7.92
N ALA A 70 0.35 1.25 7.81
CA ALA A 70 1.03 2.50 7.53
C ALA A 70 0.59 3.13 6.19
N ILE A 71 0.43 2.33 5.13
CA ILE A 71 -0.04 2.81 3.83
C ILE A 71 -1.48 3.32 3.92
N VAL A 72 -2.36 2.58 4.60
CA VAL A 72 -3.76 3.02 4.78
C VAL A 72 -3.82 4.31 5.59
N VAL A 73 -3.08 4.39 6.69
CA VAL A 73 -3.00 5.61 7.51
C VAL A 73 -2.46 6.77 6.70
N ALA A 74 -1.42 6.57 5.87
CA ALA A 74 -0.88 7.61 5.00
C ALA A 74 -1.96 8.15 4.04
N LEU A 75 -2.68 7.27 3.33
CA LEU A 75 -3.77 7.65 2.41
C LEU A 75 -4.91 8.41 3.10
N LEU A 76 -5.19 8.07 4.36
CA LEU A 76 -6.23 8.73 5.14
C LEU A 76 -5.77 10.05 5.76
N ALA A 77 -4.47 10.19 6.05
CA ALA A 77 -3.88 11.36 6.68
C ALA A 77 -3.58 12.48 5.69
N VAL A 78 -3.19 12.15 4.45
CA VAL A 78 -2.91 13.17 3.43
C VAL A 78 -4.18 13.93 3.01
N ALA A 79 -3.98 15.17 2.57
CA ALA A 79 -5.05 16.01 2.07
C ALA A 79 -5.59 15.48 0.72
N PRO A 80 -6.89 15.66 0.41
CA PRO A 80 -7.41 15.45 -0.93
C PRO A 80 -6.66 16.30 -1.97
N HIS A 81 -6.62 15.83 -3.21
CA HIS A 81 -5.89 16.43 -4.35
C HIS A 81 -4.38 16.55 -4.11
N SER A 82 -3.81 15.63 -3.33
CA SER A 82 -2.36 15.53 -3.11
C SER A 82 -1.78 14.32 -3.83
N LEU A 83 -0.44 14.30 -3.95
CA LEU A 83 0.33 13.16 -4.44
C LEU A 83 0.99 12.45 -3.24
N LEU A 84 0.73 11.16 -3.09
CA LEU A 84 1.40 10.28 -2.14
C LEU A 84 2.45 9.44 -2.87
N LEU A 85 3.73 9.59 -2.50
CA LEU A 85 4.83 8.79 -3.01
C LEU A 85 5.21 7.68 -2.03
N ILE A 86 5.28 6.43 -2.50
CA ILE A 86 5.62 5.26 -1.68
C ILE A 86 6.72 4.45 -2.35
N GLU A 87 7.91 4.47 -1.76
CA GLU A 87 8.99 3.58 -2.20
C GLU A 87 8.75 2.14 -1.73
N GLU A 88 9.02 1.19 -2.62
CA GLU A 88 8.87 -0.26 -2.41
C GLU A 88 7.57 -0.59 -1.67
N VAL A 89 6.44 -0.21 -2.28
CA VAL A 89 5.11 -0.22 -1.64
C VAL A 89 4.73 -1.56 -1.02
N ASP A 90 5.29 -2.65 -1.53
CA ASP A 90 4.99 -4.02 -1.15
C ASP A 90 6.13 -4.75 -0.41
N ASN A 91 7.22 -4.06 -0.10
CA ASN A 91 8.34 -4.67 0.61
C ASN A 91 7.92 -5.10 2.04
N GLY A 92 8.16 -6.38 2.37
CA GLY A 92 7.74 -7.02 3.61
C GLY A 92 6.35 -7.68 3.55
N LEU A 93 5.59 -7.50 2.47
CA LEU A 93 4.32 -8.19 2.25
C LEU A 93 4.54 -9.54 1.56
N HIS A 94 3.80 -10.54 1.99
CA HIS A 94 3.77 -11.83 1.31
C HIS A 94 3.13 -11.66 -0.09
N PRO A 95 3.66 -12.29 -1.17
CA PRO A 95 3.16 -12.09 -2.54
C PRO A 95 1.67 -12.33 -2.73
N SER A 96 1.06 -13.24 -1.94
CA SER A 96 -0.39 -13.49 -1.95
C SER A 96 -1.23 -12.28 -1.55
N ARG A 97 -0.63 -11.23 -0.97
CA ARG A 97 -1.26 -9.97 -0.55
C ARG A 97 -1.18 -8.86 -1.61
N SER A 98 -0.52 -9.10 -2.75
CA SER A 98 -0.31 -8.07 -3.78
C SER A 98 -1.62 -7.54 -4.35
N LYS A 99 -2.56 -8.44 -4.65
CA LYS A 99 -3.90 -8.08 -5.15
C LYS A 99 -4.65 -7.17 -4.18
N GLU A 100 -4.65 -7.60 -2.94
CA GLU A 100 -5.28 -6.96 -1.79
C GLU A 100 -4.72 -5.55 -1.54
N LEU A 101 -3.40 -5.38 -1.69
CA LEU A 101 -2.73 -4.08 -1.68
C LEU A 101 -3.16 -3.21 -2.87
N VAL A 102 -3.13 -3.73 -4.10
CA VAL A 102 -3.50 -3.00 -5.31
C VAL A 102 -4.94 -2.52 -5.27
N ASP A 103 -5.87 -3.39 -4.86
CA ASP A 103 -7.30 -3.06 -4.74
C ASP A 103 -7.50 -1.95 -3.70
N MET A 104 -6.86 -2.05 -2.53
CA MET A 104 -6.92 -1.02 -1.50
C MET A 104 -6.35 0.32 -1.99
N LEU A 105 -5.18 0.31 -2.63
CA LEU A 105 -4.57 1.52 -3.18
C LEU A 105 -5.53 2.20 -4.16
N LYS A 106 -6.12 1.45 -5.10
CA LYS A 106 -7.08 1.96 -6.10
C LYS A 106 -8.35 2.52 -5.45
N ASP A 107 -8.90 1.83 -4.46
CA ASP A 107 -10.17 2.23 -3.85
C ASP A 107 -10.00 3.44 -2.93
N LEU A 108 -8.98 3.46 -2.06
CA LEU A 108 -8.74 4.56 -1.14
C LEU A 108 -8.22 5.81 -1.85
N SER A 109 -7.30 5.69 -2.81
CA SER A 109 -6.82 6.83 -3.62
C SER A 109 -8.00 7.54 -4.30
N ARG A 110 -8.89 6.78 -4.96
CA ARG A 110 -10.10 7.30 -5.59
C ARG A 110 -11.06 7.94 -4.58
N GLN A 111 -11.32 7.29 -3.45
CA GLN A 111 -12.22 7.81 -2.42
C GLN A 111 -11.69 9.11 -1.80
N ARG A 112 -10.37 9.20 -1.61
CA ARG A 112 -9.69 10.35 -0.99
C ARG A 112 -9.28 11.42 -1.99
N GLN A 113 -9.43 11.16 -3.29
CA GLN A 113 -8.95 12.02 -4.38
C GLN A 113 -7.45 12.29 -4.27
N VAL A 114 -6.68 11.27 -3.94
CA VAL A 114 -5.22 11.32 -3.79
C VAL A 114 -4.60 10.56 -4.96
N ASP A 115 -3.61 11.16 -5.62
CA ASP A 115 -2.81 10.44 -6.61
C ASP A 115 -1.73 9.63 -5.89
N VAL A 116 -1.47 8.41 -6.34
CA VAL A 116 -0.47 7.52 -5.75
C VAL A 116 0.62 7.23 -6.77
N PHE A 117 1.86 7.55 -6.42
CA PHE A 117 3.06 7.13 -7.15
C PHE A 117 3.82 6.14 -6.27
N CYS A 118 4.18 4.98 -6.82
CA CYS A 118 4.92 4.00 -6.05
C CYS A 118 5.94 3.24 -6.87
N THR A 119 7.00 2.80 -6.20
CA THR A 119 8.00 1.90 -6.77
C THR A 119 7.77 0.48 -6.27
N THR A 120 8.13 -0.50 -7.08
CA THR A 120 8.07 -1.92 -6.72
C THR A 120 9.11 -2.70 -7.53
N HIS A 121 9.68 -3.72 -6.90
CA HIS A 121 10.49 -4.74 -7.57
C HIS A 121 9.76 -6.08 -7.68
N ASN A 122 8.46 -6.12 -7.33
CA ASN A 122 7.69 -7.35 -7.26
C ASN A 122 6.87 -7.59 -8.53
N PRO A 123 7.18 -8.65 -9.28
CA PRO A 123 6.47 -8.97 -10.51
C PRO A 123 5.00 -9.32 -10.26
N VAL A 124 4.67 -9.88 -9.10
CA VAL A 124 3.28 -10.21 -8.74
C VAL A 124 2.45 -8.94 -8.61
N LEU A 125 2.99 -7.88 -8.01
CA LEU A 125 2.29 -6.60 -7.90
C LEU A 125 2.00 -5.99 -9.27
N LEU A 126 2.98 -6.04 -10.19
CA LEU A 126 2.78 -5.58 -11.57
C LEU A 126 1.69 -6.37 -12.31
N ASP A 127 1.61 -7.67 -12.08
CA ASP A 127 0.56 -8.50 -12.67
C ASP A 127 -0.84 -8.16 -12.12
N GLU A 128 -0.94 -7.87 -10.82
CA GLU A 128 -2.20 -7.48 -10.17
C GLU A 128 -2.68 -6.06 -10.55
N LEU A 129 -1.79 -5.16 -10.99
CA LEU A 129 -2.18 -3.86 -11.55
C LEU A 129 -3.09 -4.03 -12.78
N GLY A 130 -2.81 -5.04 -13.59
CA GLY A 130 -3.54 -5.41 -14.81
C GLY A 130 -3.25 -4.49 -16.00
N ASN A 131 -3.61 -4.96 -17.20
CA ASN A 131 -3.22 -4.31 -18.46
C ASN A 131 -3.70 -2.85 -18.63
N LYS A 132 -4.77 -2.44 -17.93
CA LYS A 132 -5.25 -1.05 -17.96
C LYS A 132 -4.26 -0.06 -17.35
N MET A 133 -3.32 -0.54 -16.53
CA MET A 133 -2.31 0.28 -15.88
C MET A 133 -1.05 0.47 -16.73
N ILE A 134 -0.91 -0.22 -17.87
CA ILE A 134 0.29 -0.16 -18.73
C ILE A 134 0.72 1.28 -19.07
N PRO A 135 -0.19 2.21 -19.45
CA PRO A 135 0.17 3.62 -19.71
C PRO A 135 0.78 4.35 -18.52
N PHE A 136 0.58 3.83 -17.30
CA PHE A 136 1.01 4.45 -16.05
C PHE A 136 2.19 3.71 -15.41
N VAL A 137 2.71 2.66 -16.05
CA VAL A 137 3.87 1.93 -15.57
C VAL A 137 5.11 2.49 -16.25
N SER A 138 6.11 2.89 -15.46
CA SER A 138 7.44 3.23 -15.94
C SER A 138 8.44 2.18 -15.49
N TYR A 139 9.46 1.94 -16.31
CA TYR A 139 10.59 1.08 -15.98
C TYR A 139 11.90 1.87 -16.07
N VAL A 140 12.91 1.43 -15.31
CA VAL A 140 14.19 2.14 -15.21
C VAL A 140 15.30 1.25 -15.77
N THR A 141 16.01 1.75 -16.77
CA THR A 141 17.21 1.11 -17.31
C THR A 141 18.46 1.91 -16.94
N ARG A 142 19.63 1.28 -17.04
CA ARG A 142 20.92 1.94 -16.89
C ARG A 142 21.72 1.76 -18.17
N ASP A 143 22.30 2.83 -18.69
CA ASP A 143 23.15 2.76 -19.88
C ASP A 143 24.61 2.37 -19.55
N GLU A 144 25.42 2.27 -20.60
CA GLU A 144 26.85 1.92 -20.50
C GLU A 144 27.70 2.96 -19.76
N ASN A 145 27.25 4.21 -19.69
CA ASN A 145 27.89 5.29 -18.92
C ASN A 145 27.46 5.28 -17.45
N GLY A 146 26.44 4.49 -17.12
CA GLY A 146 25.88 4.39 -15.79
C GLY A 146 24.71 5.36 -15.55
N ASP A 147 24.21 6.06 -16.56
CA ASP A 147 23.07 6.97 -16.42
C ASP A 147 21.75 6.18 -16.36
N SER A 148 20.81 6.66 -15.54
CA SER A 148 19.49 6.05 -15.39
C SER A 148 18.45 6.68 -16.31
N HIS A 149 17.74 5.83 -17.06
CA HIS A 149 16.71 6.23 -18.00
C HIS A 149 15.36 5.71 -17.54
N VAL A 150 14.41 6.61 -17.32
CA VAL A 150 13.03 6.27 -16.96
C VAL A 150 12.20 6.27 -18.24
N ASN A 151 11.57 5.13 -18.53
CA ASN A 151 10.83 4.92 -19.77
C ASN A 151 9.39 4.49 -19.46
N LEU A 152 8.42 5.00 -20.22
CA LEU A 152 7.05 4.53 -20.13
C LEU A 152 6.93 3.15 -20.77
N LEU A 153 6.24 2.22 -20.09
CA LEU A 153 6.05 0.87 -20.60
C LEU A 153 5.27 0.87 -21.92
N GLU A 154 4.29 1.76 -22.08
CA GLU A 154 3.49 1.87 -23.30
C GLU A 154 4.28 2.28 -24.54
N GLU A 155 5.41 2.98 -24.36
CA GLU A 155 6.26 3.47 -25.45
C GLU A 155 7.26 2.41 -25.94
N LYS A 156 7.31 1.24 -25.30
CA LYS A 156 8.24 0.18 -25.65
C LYS A 156 7.89 -0.44 -27.01
N GLU A 157 8.80 -0.34 -27.98
CA GLU A 157 8.59 -0.74 -29.38
C GLU A 157 8.07 -2.18 -29.56
N ASP A 158 8.55 -3.12 -28.74
CA ASP A 158 8.19 -4.53 -28.81
C ASP A 158 7.12 -4.96 -27.79
N LEU A 159 6.47 -4.00 -27.12
CA LEU A 159 5.48 -4.26 -26.07
C LEU A 159 4.41 -5.28 -26.50
N THR A 160 3.88 -5.15 -27.72
CA THR A 160 2.85 -6.07 -28.23
C THR A 160 3.34 -7.51 -28.31
N LYS A 161 4.60 -7.72 -28.75
CA LYS A 161 5.22 -9.06 -28.81
C LYS A 161 5.47 -9.60 -27.40
N LEU A 162 5.86 -8.73 -26.48
CA LEU A 162 6.13 -9.10 -25.10
C LEU A 162 4.86 -9.51 -24.35
N MET A 163 3.77 -8.75 -24.52
CA MET A 163 2.46 -9.08 -23.97
C MET A 163 1.88 -10.39 -24.55
N ALA A 164 2.24 -10.74 -25.79
CA ALA A 164 1.88 -12.05 -26.36
C ALA A 164 2.65 -13.21 -25.72
N SER A 165 3.81 -12.93 -25.10
CA SER A 165 4.70 -13.95 -24.51
C SER A 165 4.47 -14.21 -23.02
N GLY A 166 3.69 -13.37 -22.34
CA GLY A 166 3.41 -13.52 -20.91
C GLY A 166 2.87 -12.25 -20.26
N THR A 167 2.83 -12.27 -18.93
CA THR A 167 2.40 -11.14 -18.09
C THR A 167 3.51 -10.10 -17.93
N ILE A 168 3.18 -8.91 -17.42
CA ILE A 168 4.15 -7.82 -17.21
C ILE A 168 5.20 -8.22 -16.18
N GLY A 169 4.77 -8.84 -15.08
CA GLY A 169 5.66 -9.40 -14.07
C GLY A 169 6.60 -10.47 -14.66
N ARG A 170 6.12 -11.28 -15.61
CA ARG A 170 6.99 -12.22 -16.33
C ARG A 170 8.03 -11.50 -17.20
N MET A 171 7.71 -10.34 -17.75
CA MET A 171 8.67 -9.53 -18.51
C MET A 171 9.77 -8.97 -17.59
N MET A 172 9.39 -8.48 -16.41
CA MET A 172 10.33 -7.99 -15.39
C MET A 172 11.32 -9.07 -14.95
N VAL A 173 10.84 -10.29 -14.67
CA VAL A 173 11.69 -11.41 -14.23
C VAL A 173 12.70 -11.85 -15.29
N ASN A 174 12.42 -11.61 -16.57
CA ASN A 174 13.29 -11.99 -17.68
C ASN A 174 14.16 -10.81 -18.16
N ASP A 175 14.30 -9.74 -17.37
CA ASP A 175 15.06 -8.53 -17.69
C ASP A 175 14.65 -7.88 -19.03
N LYS A 176 13.37 -8.02 -19.39
CA LYS A 176 12.82 -7.42 -20.63
C LYS A 176 12.27 -6.01 -20.41
N ILE A 177 11.96 -5.68 -19.16
CA ILE A 177 11.56 -4.37 -18.65
C ILE A 177 12.17 -4.16 -17.26
#